data_AF-A0A562I4V6-F1
#
_entry.id   AF-A0A562I4V6-F1
#
_cell.length_a   1.000
_cell.length_b   1.000
_cell.length_c   1.000
_cell.angle_alpha   90.00
_cell.angle_beta   90.00
_cell.angle_gamma   90.00
#
_symmetry.space_group_name_H-M   'P 1'
#
loop_
_entity.id
_entity.type
_entity.pdbx_description
1 polymer ?
#
loop_
_entity_poly.entity_id
_entity_poly.type
_entity_poly.pdbx_seq_one_letter_code
_entity_poly.pdbx_strand_id
1 'polypeptide(L)'
;MLVAHFGGAAGMFLGGGVLGWLAPLIALLARGNQSPTVRGHAVAALNFQLLWSVIALVGWILTCILIGVLVALAAMAIGIIFGIVAGLKANEGQLYRYPMSVSFIK
;
A
#
# COMPACT_ATOMS: atom_id res chain seq x y z
N MET A 1 10.08 -26.59 12.09
CA MET A 1 8.68 -26.31 11.73
C MET A 1 8.16 -25.03 12.40
N LEU A 2 8.22 -24.90 13.73
CA LEU A 2 7.76 -23.68 14.41
C LEU A 2 8.50 -22.39 13.97
N VAL A 3 9.83 -22.42 13.88
CA VAL A 3 10.62 -21.23 13.47
C VAL A 3 10.28 -20.78 12.04
N ALA A 4 9.92 -21.70 11.15
CA ALA A 4 9.55 -21.38 9.78
C ALA A 4 8.14 -20.76 9.69
N HIS A 5 7.20 -21.18 10.55
CA HIS A 5 5.84 -20.63 10.58
C HIS A 5 5.75 -19.33 11.39
N PHE A 6 6.33 -19.28 12.58
CA PHE A 6 6.31 -18.09 13.43
C PHE A 6 7.29 -17.01 12.96
N GLY A 7 8.46 -17.40 12.44
CA GLY A 7 9.41 -16.46 11.84
C GLY A 7 8.86 -15.83 10.54
N GLY A 8 8.12 -16.60 9.74
CA GLY A 8 7.42 -16.10 8.55
C GLY A 8 6.33 -15.09 8.90
N ALA A 9 5.53 -15.36 9.95
CA ALA A 9 4.48 -14.45 10.43
C ALA A 9 5.05 -13.15 11.04
N ALA A 10 6.13 -13.23 11.83
CA ALA A 10 6.78 -12.05 12.40
C ALA A 10 7.44 -11.17 11.32
N GLY A 11 8.10 -11.77 10.32
CA GLY A 11 8.66 -11.04 9.17
C GLY A 11 7.59 -10.41 8.27
N MET A 12 6.41 -11.03 8.18
CA MET A 12 5.25 -10.50 7.47
C MET A 12 4.65 -9.27 8.16
N PHE A 13 4.63 -9.25 9.50
CA PHE A 13 4.12 -8.14 10.30
C PHE A 13 5.11 -6.97 10.39
N LEU A 14 6.41 -7.24 10.53
CA LEU A 14 7.44 -6.20 10.68
C LEU A 14 7.96 -5.64 9.34
N GLY A 15 7.83 -6.39 8.24
CA GLY A 15 8.34 -6.02 6.92
C GLY A 15 7.27 -5.64 5.87
N GLY A 16 6.03 -5.41 6.29
CA GLY A 16 4.92 -5.07 5.36
C GLY A 16 4.60 -6.17 4.34
N GLY A 17 4.81 -7.44 4.69
CA GLY A 17 4.53 -8.58 3.80
C GLY A 17 5.62 -8.95 2.79
N VAL A 18 6.71 -8.17 2.68
CA VAL A 18 7.67 -8.33 1.57
C VAL A 18 8.82 -9.30 1.87
N LEU A 19 9.11 -9.61 3.13
CA LEU A 19 10.29 -10.44 3.50
C LEU A 19 9.97 -11.87 3.97
N GLY A 20 8.68 -12.25 4.00
CA GLY A 20 8.26 -13.55 4.50
C GLY A 20 8.90 -14.73 3.78
N TRP A 21 9.19 -14.59 2.48
CA TRP A 21 9.77 -15.65 1.63
C TRP A 21 11.25 -15.93 1.92
N LEU A 22 11.94 -15.06 2.65
CA LEU A 22 13.34 -15.27 3.02
C LEU A 22 13.49 -16.49 3.96
N ALA A 23 12.57 -16.68 4.90
CA ALA A 23 12.62 -17.82 5.83
C ALA A 23 12.56 -19.19 5.13
N PRO A 24 11.59 -19.47 4.22
CA PRO A 24 11.58 -20.71 3.46
C PRO A 24 12.72 -20.81 2.44
N LEU A 25 13.20 -19.70 1.88
CA LEU A 25 14.38 -19.70 1.01
C LEU A 25 15.67 -20.11 1.75
N ILE A 26 15.89 -19.54 2.94
CA ILE A 26 17.02 -19.89 3.80
C ILE A 26 16.91 -21.37 4.23
N ALA A 27 15.71 -21.84 4.57
CA ALA A 27 15.50 -23.25 4.89
C ALA A 27 15.78 -24.19 3.69
N LEU A 28 15.40 -23.78 2.48
CA LEU A 28 15.71 -24.50 1.24
C LEU A 28 17.21 -24.57 0.97
N LEU A 29 17.93 -23.47 1.12
CA LEU A 29 19.39 -23.41 0.90
C LEU A 29 20.17 -24.17 1.99
N ALA A 30 19.76 -24.08 3.26
CA ALA A 30 20.49 -24.66 4.38
C ALA A 30 20.26 -26.18 4.54
N ARG A 31 19.07 -26.68 4.19
CA ARG A 31 18.66 -28.07 4.46
C ARG A 31 18.13 -28.82 3.23
N GLY A 32 17.94 -28.15 2.09
CA GLY A 32 17.36 -28.76 0.89
C GLY A 32 18.21 -29.88 0.28
N ASN A 33 19.53 -29.85 0.45
CA ASN A 33 20.43 -30.91 -0.02
C ASN A 33 20.51 -32.10 0.95
N GLN A 34 19.92 -32.00 2.15
CA GLN A 34 20.01 -33.04 3.17
C GLN A 34 18.90 -34.08 3.06
N SER A 35 17.74 -33.73 2.50
CA SER A 35 16.60 -34.64 2.35
C SER A 35 15.62 -34.17 1.27
N PRO A 36 15.16 -35.06 0.35
CA PRO A 36 14.14 -34.75 -0.66
C PRO A 36 12.84 -34.21 -0.06
N THR A 37 12.44 -34.74 1.11
CA THR A 37 11.22 -34.35 1.82
C THR A 37 11.32 -32.91 2.34
N VAL A 38 12.47 -32.55 2.93
CA VAL A 38 12.72 -31.19 3.42
C VAL A 38 12.74 -30.19 2.27
N ARG A 39 13.33 -30.57 1.13
CA ARG A 39 13.32 -29.76 -0.09
C ARG A 39 11.89 -29.53 -0.60
N GLY A 40 11.05 -30.56 -0.63
CA GLY A 40 9.65 -30.45 -1.06
C GLY A 40 8.84 -29.47 -0.20
N HIS A 41 8.92 -29.59 1.13
CA HIS A 41 8.23 -28.68 2.05
C HIS A 41 8.76 -27.25 1.99
N ALA A 42 10.08 -27.06 1.85
CA ALA A 42 10.68 -25.73 1.75
C ALA A 42 10.29 -25.02 0.44
N VAL A 43 10.23 -25.74 -0.69
CA VAL A 43 9.75 -25.19 -1.97
C VAL A 43 8.27 -24.83 -1.90
N ALA A 44 7.42 -25.69 -1.33
CA ALA A 44 5.99 -25.40 -1.17
C ALA A 44 5.76 -24.15 -0.31
N ALA A 45 6.47 -24.02 0.81
CA ALA A 45 6.40 -22.84 1.66
C ALA A 45 6.93 -21.58 0.95
N LEU A 46 7.99 -21.70 0.15
CA LEU A 46 8.53 -20.57 -0.63
C LEU A 46 7.52 -20.06 -1.66
N ASN A 47 6.90 -20.97 -2.42
CA ASN A 47 5.90 -20.63 -3.43
C ASN A 47 4.67 -19.93 -2.82
N PHE A 48 4.19 -20.43 -1.69
CA PHE A 48 3.09 -19.80 -0.96
C PHE A 48 3.45 -18.37 -0.53
N GLN A 49 4.61 -18.20 0.09
CA GLN A 49 5.02 -16.91 0.64
C GLN A 49 5.31 -15.88 -0.47
N LEU A 50 5.84 -16.31 -1.63
CA LEU A 50 5.99 -15.45 -2.80
C LEU A 50 4.63 -14.95 -3.31
N LEU A 51 3.67 -15.86 -3.49
CA LEU A 51 2.33 -15.49 -3.97
C LEU A 51 1.67 -14.46 -3.05
N TRP A 52 1.68 -14.70 -1.74
CA TRP A 52 1.09 -13.79 -0.77
C TRP A 52 1.79 -12.43 -0.71
N SER A 53 3.12 -12.38 -0.91
CA SER A 53 3.85 -11.12 -0.97
C SER A 53 3.44 -10.26 -2.18
N VAL A 54 3.18 -10.88 -3.34
CA VAL A 54 2.67 -10.19 -4.54
C VAL A 54 1.25 -9.67 -4.30
N ILE A 55 0.37 -10.49 -3.71
CA ILE A 55 -1.00 -10.06 -3.37
C ILE A 55 -0.98 -8.85 -2.43
N ALA A 56 -0.13 -8.86 -1.40
CA ALA A 56 0.01 -7.75 -0.47
C ALA A 56 0.50 -6.47 -1.15
N LEU A 57 1.50 -6.58 -2.04
CA LEU A 57 2.02 -5.45 -2.81
C LEU A 57 0.94 -4.84 -3.73
N VAL A 58 0.22 -5.69 -4.46
CA VAL A 58 -0.89 -5.27 -5.32
C VAL A 58 -1.99 -4.60 -4.49
N GLY A 59 -2.37 -5.19 -3.33
CA GLY A 59 -3.35 -4.60 -2.42
C GLY A 59 -2.95 -3.22 -1.88
N TRP A 60 -1.67 -3.03 -1.57
CA TRP A 60 -1.15 -1.74 -1.12
C TRP A 60 -1.22 -0.68 -2.24
N ILE A 61 -0.79 -1.03 -3.47
CA ILE A 61 -0.89 -0.15 -4.63
C ILE A 61 -2.35 0.21 -4.92
N LEU A 62 -3.26 -0.77 -4.89
CA LEU A 62 -4.70 -0.53 -5.08
C LEU A 62 -5.26 0.40 -4.00
N THR A 63 -4.81 0.27 -2.75
CA THR A 63 -5.22 1.17 -1.66
C THR A 63 -4.75 2.59 -1.93
N CYS A 64 -3.49 2.79 -2.35
CA CYS A 64 -2.97 4.11 -2.73
C CYS A 64 -3.72 4.71 -3.93
N ILE A 65 -4.05 3.91 -4.95
CA ILE A 65 -4.79 4.36 -6.13
C ILE A 65 -6.25 4.70 -5.76
N LEU A 66 -6.95 3.80 -5.06
CA LEU A 66 -8.35 4.00 -4.70
C LEU A 66 -8.52 5.18 -3.74
N ILE A 67 -7.68 5.27 -2.69
CA ILE A 67 -7.68 6.43 -1.79
C ILE A 67 -7.29 7.68 -2.57
N GLY A 68 -6.28 7.62 -3.46
CA GLY A 68 -5.88 8.75 -4.29
C GLY A 68 -7.00 9.26 -5.19
N VAL A 69 -7.76 8.36 -5.82
CA VAL A 69 -8.94 8.70 -6.64
C VAL A 69 -10.04 9.33 -5.78
N LEU A 70 -10.33 8.79 -4.60
CA LEU A 70 -11.32 9.37 -3.68
C LEU A 70 -10.92 10.79 -3.23
N VAL A 71 -9.64 11.00 -2.89
CA VAL A 71 -9.11 12.31 -2.51
C VAL A 71 -9.18 13.29 -3.69
N ALA A 72 -8.85 12.86 -4.91
CA ALA A 72 -8.93 13.69 -6.10
C ALA A 72 -10.37 14.12 -6.42
N LEU A 73 -11.34 13.20 -6.32
CA LEU A 73 -12.76 13.51 -6.51
C LEU A 73 -13.27 14.50 -5.45
N ALA A 74 -12.91 14.31 -4.19
CA ALA A 74 -13.26 15.24 -3.12
C ALA A 74 -12.66 16.63 -3.35
N ALA A 75 -11.39 16.71 -3.76
CA ALA A 75 -10.73 17.97 -4.08
C ALA A 75 -11.40 18.70 -5.27
N MET A 76 -11.77 17.96 -6.33
CA MET A 76 -12.52 18.51 -7.46
C MET A 76 -13.88 19.06 -7.03
N ALA A 77 -14.65 18.31 -6.23
CA ALA A 77 -15.95 18.75 -5.74
C ALA A 77 -15.82 20.04 -4.91
N ILE A 78 -14.87 20.09 -3.98
CA ILE A 78 -14.60 21.29 -3.17
C ILE A 78 -14.21 22.48 -4.04
N GLY A 79 -13.33 22.27 -5.03
CA GLY A 79 -12.91 23.30 -5.97
C GLY A 79 -14.07 23.87 -6.78
N ILE A 80 -14.97 23.02 -7.27
CA ILE A 80 -16.18 23.45 -8.00
C ILE A 80 -17.10 24.25 -7.08
N ILE A 81 -17.38 23.77 -5.87
CA ILE A 81 -18.26 24.45 -4.91
C ILE A 81 -17.71 25.84 -4.60
N PHE A 82 -16.42 25.95 -4.24
CA PHE A 82 -15.83 27.25 -3.94
C PHE A 82 -15.75 28.15 -5.17
N GLY A 83 -15.53 27.60 -6.37
CA GLY A 83 -15.59 28.36 -7.61
C GLY A 83 -16.96 28.97 -7.87
N ILE A 84 -18.04 28.20 -7.64
CA ILE A 84 -19.42 28.69 -7.77
C ILE A 84 -19.70 29.78 -6.73
N VAL A 85 -19.36 29.55 -5.46
CA VAL A 85 -19.57 30.54 -4.39
C VAL A 85 -18.78 31.82 -4.65
N ALA A 86 -17.55 31.70 -5.11
CA ALA A 86 -16.72 32.83 -5.49
C ALA A 86 -17.35 33.62 -6.65
N GLY A 87 -17.83 32.92 -7.68
CA GLY A 87 -18.51 33.54 -8.83
C GLY A 87 -19.79 34.27 -8.44
N LEU A 88 -20.61 33.67 -7.57
CA LEU A 88 -21.82 34.31 -7.04
C LEU A 88 -21.49 35.60 -6.28
N LYS A 89 -20.51 35.55 -5.37
CA LYS A 89 -20.09 36.73 -4.60
C LYS A 89 -19.43 37.81 -5.46
N ALA A 90 -18.68 37.43 -6.49
CA ALA A 90 -18.12 38.37 -7.45
C ALA A 90 -19.23 39.08 -8.25
N ASN A 91 -20.32 38.39 -8.58
CA ASN A 91 -21.49 38.98 -9.23
C ASN A 91 -22.23 39.99 -8.32
N GLU A 92 -22.18 39.79 -7.01
CA GLU A 92 -22.67 40.75 -6.00
C GLU A 92 -21.69 41.91 -5.73
N GLY A 93 -20.58 41.98 -6.48
CA GLY A 93 -19.53 42.99 -6.30
C GLY A 93 -18.66 42.80 -5.06
N GLN A 94 -18.77 41.65 -4.38
CA GLN A 94 -17.97 41.34 -3.19
C GLN A 94 -16.72 40.53 -3.55
N LEU A 95 -15.59 40.91 -2.97
CA LEU A 95 -14.34 40.17 -3.12
C LEU A 95 -14.39 38.89 -2.27
N TYR A 96 -14.54 37.73 -2.91
CA TYR A 96 -14.50 36.44 -2.19
C TYR A 96 -13.07 35.97 -1.96
N ARG A 97 -12.68 35.90 -0.69
CA ARG A 97 -11.40 35.30 -0.28
C ARG A 97 -11.60 33.82 -0.01
N TYR A 98 -10.98 32.97 -0.82
CA TYR A 98 -11.09 31.53 -0.68
C TYR A 98 -10.59 31.07 0.70
N PRO A 99 -11.38 30.28 1.45
CA PRO A 99 -10.91 29.70 2.70
C PRO A 99 -9.74 28.74 2.41
N MET A 100 -8.72 28.73 3.27
CA MET A 100 -7.48 27.96 3.10
C MET A 100 -6.66 28.32 1.84
N SER A 101 -6.77 29.57 1.34
CA SER A 101 -5.88 30.07 0.29
C SER A 101 -4.51 30.46 0.87
N VAL A 102 -3.44 29.91 0.32
CA VAL A 102 -2.07 30.41 0.54
C VAL A 102 -1.72 31.37 -0.60
N SER A 103 -1.34 32.61 -0.27
CA SER A 103 -0.92 33.59 -1.27
C SER A 103 0.56 33.37 -1.59
N PHE A 104 0.83 32.61 -2.65
CA PHE A 104 2.21 32.35 -3.09
C PHE A 104 2.85 33.52 -3.84
N ILE A 105 2.03 34.42 -4.37
CA ILE A 105 2.46 35.62 -5.10
C ILE A 105 1.65 36.80 -4.56
N LYS A 106 2.29 37.97 -4.47
CA LYS A 106 1.76 39.20 -3.87
C LYS A 106 1.73 40.31 -4.93
#